data_AF-G6EYK7-F1
#
_entry.id   AF-G6EYK7-F1
#
_cell.length_a   1.000
_cell.length_b   1.000
_cell.length_c   1.000
_cell.angle_alpha   90.00
_cell.angle_beta   90.00
_cell.angle_gamma   90.00
#
_symmetry.space_group_name_H-M   'P 1'
#
loop_
_entity.id
_entity.type
_entity.pdbx_description
1 polymer ?
#
loop_
_entity_poly.entity_id
_entity_poly.type
_entity_poly.pdbx_seq_one_letter_code
_entity_poly.pdbx_strand_id
1 'polypeptide(L)'
;MGVRWWLSFIHQTSPILSQYVITDILDCYDHAGFAMAALRAGQKYILFDNTSAQFKNLQNRATSINVTIMDIKPNSFNLLDLNFKKNTLSK
;
A
#
# COMPACT_ATOMS: atom_id res chain seq x y z
N MET A 1 0.36 5.59 14.05
CA MET A 1 1.45 6.27 13.30
C MET A 1 1.71 5.68 11.90
N GLY A 2 1.17 4.52 11.50
CA GLY A 2 1.51 3.87 10.22
C GLY A 2 1.03 4.58 8.94
N VAL A 3 -0.28 4.55 8.65
CA VAL A 3 -0.79 4.97 7.33
C VAL A 3 -0.58 6.46 7.00
N ARG A 4 -0.71 7.37 7.98
CA ARG A 4 -0.53 8.81 7.72
C ARG A 4 0.92 9.18 7.40
N TRP A 5 1.86 8.55 8.10
CA TRP A 5 3.29 8.72 7.80
C TRP A 5 3.61 8.16 6.41
N TRP A 6 3.09 6.97 6.08
CA TRP A 6 3.27 6.36 4.77
C TRP A 6 2.73 7.24 3.63
N LEU A 7 1.50 7.75 3.77
CA LEU A 7 0.91 8.65 2.78
C LEU A 7 1.73 9.93 2.61
N SER A 8 2.24 10.49 3.71
CA SER A 8 3.14 11.65 3.65
C SER A 8 4.45 11.34 2.92
N PHE A 9 5.01 10.14 3.15
CA PHE A 9 6.22 9.69 2.47
C PHE A 9 5.97 9.54 0.96
N ILE A 10 4.92 8.81 0.55
CA ILE A 10 4.56 8.63 -0.86
C ILE A 10 4.29 9.96 -1.55
N HIS A 11 3.60 10.88 -0.89
CA HIS A 11 3.33 12.21 -1.44
C HIS A 11 4.64 12.99 -1.73
N GLN A 12 5.65 12.85 -0.88
CA GLN A 12 6.94 13.51 -1.08
C GLN A 12 7.84 12.79 -2.09
N THR A 13 7.78 11.45 -2.18
CA THR A 13 8.64 10.67 -3.07
C THR A 13 8.09 10.53 -4.49
N SER A 14 6.77 10.57 -4.67
CA SER A 14 6.13 10.38 -5.98
C SER A 14 6.64 11.36 -7.05
N PRO A 15 6.82 12.67 -6.79
CA PRO A 15 7.43 13.59 -7.77
C PRO A 15 8.88 13.25 -8.13
N ILE A 16 9.66 12.75 -7.16
CA ILE A 16 11.08 12.39 -7.34
C ILE A 16 11.21 11.13 -8.21
N LEU A 17 10.25 10.22 -8.10
CA LEU A 17 10.20 8.96 -8.82
C LEU A 17 9.22 9.01 -10.01
N SER A 18 8.98 10.20 -10.56
CA SER A 18 7.96 10.44 -11.61
C SER A 18 8.15 9.61 -12.88
N GLN A 19 9.34 9.07 -13.13
CA GLN A 19 9.62 8.12 -14.20
C GLN A 19 9.02 6.72 -13.97
N TYR A 20 8.52 6.43 -12.77
CA TYR A 20 7.91 5.16 -12.39
C TYR A 20 6.43 5.34 -12.05
N VAL A 21 5.62 4.35 -12.43
CA VAL A 21 4.24 4.25 -11.95
C VAL A 21 4.27 3.59 -10.57
N ILE A 22 3.99 4.38 -9.54
CA ILE A 22 3.95 3.91 -8.15
C ILE A 22 2.50 3.70 -7.74
N THR A 23 2.16 2.45 -7.40
CA THR A 23 0.90 2.12 -6.73
C THR A 23 1.19 1.88 -5.26
N ASP A 24 0.66 2.72 -4.38
CA ASP A 24 0.85 2.57 -2.94
C ASP A 24 -0.18 1.61 -2.36
N ILE A 25 0.28 0.43 -1.94
CA ILE A 25 -0.59 -0.63 -1.43
C ILE A 25 -0.28 -0.85 0.05
N LEU A 26 -1.31 -0.79 0.90
CA LEU A 26 -1.17 -1.17 2.29
C LEU A 26 -1.66 -2.60 2.50
N ASP A 27 -0.75 -3.48 2.91
CA ASP A 27 -1.07 -4.84 3.32
C ASP A 27 -1.66 -4.85 4.73
N CYS A 28 -2.94 -5.24 4.83
CA CYS A 28 -3.67 -5.34 6.08
C CYS A 28 -3.92 -6.79 6.51
N TYR A 29 -3.45 -7.78 5.74
CA TYR A 29 -3.71 -9.20 5.95
C TYR A 29 -5.21 -9.47 6.18
N ASP A 30 -5.61 -9.98 7.33
CA ASP A 30 -7.00 -10.22 7.72
C ASP A 30 -7.54 -9.19 8.75
N HIS A 31 -6.76 -8.16 9.08
CA HIS A 31 -7.06 -7.20 10.13
C HIS A 31 -8.00 -6.08 9.67
N ALA A 32 -9.31 -6.34 9.68
CA ALA A 32 -10.33 -5.41 9.20
C ALA A 32 -10.28 -4.02 9.87
N GLY A 33 -9.92 -3.95 11.16
CA GLY A 33 -9.77 -2.68 11.87
C GLY A 33 -8.66 -1.79 11.28
N PHE A 34 -7.55 -2.39 10.86
CA PHE A 34 -6.45 -1.66 10.21
C PHE A 34 -6.82 -1.24 8.80
N ALA A 35 -7.47 -2.11 8.03
CA ALA A 35 -7.97 -1.76 6.71
C ALA A 35 -8.95 -0.58 6.78
N MET A 36 -9.91 -0.59 7.70
CA MET A 36 -10.85 0.52 7.90
C MET A 36 -10.17 1.81 8.35
N ALA A 37 -9.16 1.73 9.20
CA ALA A 37 -8.37 2.90 9.60
C ALA A 37 -7.59 3.49 8.42
N ALA A 38 -7.05 2.64 7.54
CA ALA A 38 -6.35 3.06 6.33
C ALA A 38 -7.28 3.71 5.31
N LEU A 39 -8.47 3.15 5.10
CA LEU A 39 -9.53 3.75 4.28
C LEU A 39 -9.87 5.17 4.76
N ARG A 40 -10.08 5.34 6.08
CA ARG A 40 -10.37 6.66 6.69
C ARG A 40 -9.21 7.65 6.55
N ALA A 41 -7.97 7.16 6.44
CA ALA A 41 -6.80 8.00 6.25
C ALA A 41 -6.55 8.39 4.79
N GLY A 42 -7.31 7.82 3.84
CA GLY A 42 -7.21 8.15 2.42
C GLY A 42 -6.44 7.14 1.56
N GLN A 43 -6.04 5.98 2.12
CA GLN A 43 -5.39 4.91 1.35
C GLN A 43 -6.30 4.45 0.20
N LYS A 44 -5.74 4.36 -1.02
CA LYS A 44 -6.51 4.02 -2.24
C LYS A 44 -6.43 2.57 -2.68
N TYR A 45 -5.39 1.86 -2.25
CA TYR A 45 -5.22 0.44 -2.51
C TYR A 45 -4.88 -0.29 -1.21
N ILE A 46 -5.67 -1.31 -0.88
CA ILE A 46 -5.48 -2.14 0.31
C ILE A 46 -5.43 -3.59 -0.14
N LEU A 47 -4.40 -4.31 0.29
CA LEU A 47 -4.34 -5.77 0.16
C LEU A 47 -4.98 -6.40 1.39
N PHE A 48 -5.96 -7.29 1.17
CA PHE A 48 -6.74 -7.92 2.22
C PHE A 48 -7.08 -9.37 1.86
N ASP A 49 -7.04 -10.26 2.85
CA ASP A 49 -7.33 -11.68 2.68
C ASP A 49 -8.81 -11.91 2.30
N ASN A 50 -9.05 -12.54 1.15
CA ASN A 50 -10.40 -12.86 0.65
C ASN A 50 -11.11 -14.00 1.39
N THR A 51 -10.37 -14.77 2.19
CA THR A 51 -10.93 -15.82 3.05
C THR A 51 -11.50 -15.26 4.35
N SER A 52 -11.16 -14.01 4.71
CA SER A 52 -11.68 -13.33 5.90
C SER A 52 -13.18 -13.10 5.80
N ALA A 53 -13.91 -13.38 6.89
CA ALA A 53 -15.34 -13.09 7.00
C ALA A 53 -15.69 -11.61 6.77
N GLN A 54 -14.71 -10.70 6.92
CA GLN A 54 -14.90 -9.26 6.75
C GLN A 54 -14.63 -8.76 5.33
N PHE A 55 -14.13 -9.60 4.42
CA PHE A 55 -13.73 -9.18 3.08
C PHE A 55 -14.86 -8.47 2.31
N LYS A 56 -16.05 -9.08 2.25
CA LYS A 56 -17.22 -8.50 1.55
C LYS A 56 -17.65 -7.15 2.15
N ASN A 57 -17.64 -7.03 3.48
CA ASN A 57 -17.99 -5.78 4.16
C ASN A 57 -16.98 -4.68 3.82
N LEU A 58 -15.69 -5.01 3.84
CA LEU A 58 -14.62 -4.10 3.49
C LEU A 58 -14.70 -3.67 2.02
N GLN A 59 -14.93 -4.62 1.11
CA GLN A 59 -15.06 -4.36 -0.33
C GLN A 59 -16.24 -3.44 -0.64
N ASN A 60 -17.43 -3.71 -0.08
CA ASN A 60 -18.61 -2.85 -0.24
C ASN A 60 -18.34 -1.42 0.24
N ARG A 61 -17.65 -1.29 1.39
CA ARG A 61 -17.27 0.03 1.92
C ARG A 61 -16.29 0.73 0.99
N ALA A 62 -15.26 0.03 0.52
CA ALA A 62 -14.24 0.58 -0.36
C ALA A 62 -14.83 1.08 -1.69
N THR A 63 -15.75 0.31 -2.30
CA THR A 63 -16.45 0.72 -3.52
C THR A 63 -17.20 2.04 -3.35
N SER A 64 -17.86 2.25 -2.19
CA SER A 64 -18.59 3.50 -1.93
C SER A 64 -17.72 4.76 -1.85
N ILE A 65 -16.41 4.60 -1.66
CA ILE A 65 -15.44 5.71 -1.52
C ILE A 65 -14.34 5.68 -2.60
N ASN A 66 -14.56 4.94 -3.68
CA ASN A 66 -13.63 4.76 -4.80
C ASN A 66 -12.23 4.32 -4.34
N VAL A 67 -12.19 3.26 -3.52
CA VAL A 67 -10.98 2.58 -3.05
C VAL A 67 -11.01 1.14 -3.55
N THR A 68 -9.83 0.61 -3.91
CA THR A 68 -9.66 -0.76 -4.39
C THR A 68 -9.18 -1.67 -3.26
N ILE A 69 -9.93 -2.73 -2.97
CA ILE A 69 -9.45 -3.87 -2.19
C ILE A 69 -8.90 -4.92 -3.15
N MET A 70 -7.64 -5.29 -2.95
CA MET A 70 -6.93 -6.33 -3.69
C MET A 70 -6.88 -7.57 -2.79
N ASP A 71 -7.06 -8.74 -3.37
CA ASP A 71 -6.91 -10.04 -2.71
C ASP A 71 -5.67 -10.80 -3.17
N ILE A 72 -5.01 -10.31 -4.22
CA ILE A 72 -3.76 -10.84 -4.74
C ILE A 72 -2.70 -9.75 -4.64
N LYS A 73 -1.57 -10.07 -4.01
CA LYS A 73 -0.41 -9.18 -4.00
C LYS A 73 0.14 -9.08 -5.42
N PRO A 74 0.23 -7.87 -6.02
CA PRO A 74 0.81 -7.73 -7.34
C PRO A 74 2.30 -8.08 -7.32
N ASN A 75 2.84 -8.45 -8.47
CA ASN A 75 4.27 -8.67 -8.64
C ASN A 75 5.03 -7.41 -8.23
N SER A 76 5.68 -7.48 -7.06
CA SER A 76 6.49 -6.39 -6.52
C SER A 76 7.96 -6.71 -6.73
N PHE A 77 8.73 -5.72 -7.14
CA PHE A 77 10.17 -5.81 -7.11
C PHE A 77 10.66 -5.83 -5.66
N ASN A 78 11.43 -6.84 -5.27
CA ASN A 78 11.98 -6.90 -3.92
C ASN A 78 13.21 -6.00 -3.85
N LEU A 79 13.19 -5.03 -2.94
CA LEU A 79 14.34 -4.13 -2.74
C LEU A 79 15.62 -4.88 -2.34
N LEU A 80 15.51 -6.09 -1.79
CA LEU A 80 16.66 -6.95 -1.49
C LEU A 80 17.29 -7.56 -2.76
N ASP A 81 16.55 -7.61 -3.87
CA ASP A 81 17.07 -8.05 -5.17
C ASP A 81 17.99 -6.98 -5.78
N LEU A 82 17.89 -5.72 -5.32
CA LEU A 82 18.96 -4.75 -5.47
C LEU A 82 20.10 -5.20 -4.57
N ASN A 83 20.98 -6.03 -5.11
CA ASN A 83 22.32 -6.15 -4.57
C ASN A 83 22.94 -4.75 -4.53
N PHE A 84 22.82 -4.03 -3.42
CA PHE A 84 23.60 -2.82 -3.12
C PHE A 84 25.07 -3.20 -2.86
N LYS A 85 25.64 -4.09 -3.68
CA LYS A 85 27.07 -4.33 -3.73
C LYS A 85 27.67 -3.18 -4.53
N LYS A 86 28.18 -2.19 -3.78
CA LYS A 86 28.94 -1.02 -4.24
C LYS A 86 28.09 0.11 -4.84
N ASN A 87 27.44 0.88 -3.98
CA ASN A 87 27.45 2.34 -4.17
C ASN A 87 28.05 2.93 -2.89
N THR A 88 29.37 3.09 -2.91
CA THR A 88 30.04 4.04 -2.01
C THR A 88 29.41 5.40 -2.26
N LEU A 89 28.64 5.89 -1.30
CA LEU A 89 28.35 7.32 -1.20
C LEU A 89 29.70 8.02 -1.02
N SER A 90 30.32 8.41 -2.12
CA SER A 90 31.46 9.33 -2.12
C SER A 90 30.96 10.64 -1.54
N LYS A 91 31.42 10.94 -0.32
CA LYS A 91 31.33 12.28 0.28
C LYS A 91 32.11 13.29 -0.55
#